data_AF-A0AAW2D8C5-F1
#
_entry.id   AF-A0AAW2D8C5-F1
#
_cell.length_a   1.000
_cell.length_b   1.000
_cell.length_c   1.000
_cell.angle_alpha   90.00
_cell.angle_beta   90.00
_cell.angle_gamma   90.00
#
_symmetry.space_group_name_H-M   'P 1'
#
loop_
_entity.id
_entity.type
_entity.pdbx_description
1 polymer ?
#
loop_
_entity_poly.entity_id
_entity_poly.type
_entity_poly.pdbx_seq_one_letter_code
_entity_poly.pdbx_strand_id
1 'polypeptide(L)'
;MAEYDLQWAAIERLPTFERLRSSLFDNNGDVCGTDNKGKRVIDVTKLGAQERHLFIEKLIKHIEHDNLHLLRKIKNRIDNVGVKLPTVEVRYKNLVVEAECEVVHGKPLPTLWNSLKSVLSGV
;
A
#
# COMPACT_ATOMS: atom_id res chain seq x y z
N MET A 1 -8.29 10.45 -17.02
CA MET A 1 -7.78 10.45 -15.63
C MET A 1 -8.48 11.51 -14.79
N ALA A 2 -8.45 12.78 -15.19
CA ALA A 2 -9.04 13.89 -14.44
C ALA A 2 -10.49 13.71 -13.97
N GLU A 3 -11.37 13.08 -14.78
CA GLU A 3 -12.77 12.87 -14.37
C GLU A 3 -12.91 11.93 -13.17
N TYR A 4 -12.13 10.85 -13.13
CA TYR A 4 -12.14 9.90 -12.02
C TYR A 4 -11.58 10.52 -10.75
N ASP A 5 -10.56 11.38 -10.88
CA ASP A 5 -9.98 12.09 -9.75
C ASP A 5 -10.99 13.07 -9.13
N LEU A 6 -11.81 13.73 -9.96
CA LEU A 6 -12.91 14.58 -9.48
C LEU A 6 -13.99 13.77 -8.76
N GLN A 7 -14.38 12.61 -9.30
CA GLN A 7 -15.35 11.73 -8.65
C GLN A 7 -14.82 11.15 -7.33
N TRP A 8 -13.54 10.77 -7.27
CA TRP A 8 -12.88 10.34 -6.03
C TRP A 8 -12.80 11.47 -5.01
N ALA A 9 -12.44 12.69 -5.43
CA ALA A 9 -12.42 13.85 -4.54
C ALA A 9 -13.82 14.18 -3.99
N ALA A 10 -14.88 13.92 -4.76
CA ALA A 10 -16.25 14.03 -4.27
C ALA A 10 -16.56 12.98 -3.19
N ILE A 11 -16.14 11.72 -3.39
CA ILE A 11 -16.28 10.65 -2.37
C ILE A 11 -15.51 10.99 -1.10
N GLU A 12 -14.30 11.54 -1.22
CA GLU A 12 -13.46 11.87 -0.05
C GLU A 12 -14.08 12.94 0.85
N ARG A 13 -14.87 13.84 0.27
CA ARG A 13 -15.62 14.90 0.97
C ARG A 13 -16.87 14.39 1.69
N LEU A 14 -17.33 13.16 1.42
CA LEU A 14 -18.52 12.61 2.07
C LEU A 14 -18.30 12.36 3.58
N PRO A 15 -19.38 12.40 4.39
CA PRO A 15 -19.35 11.92 5.77
C PRO A 15 -18.79 10.50 5.86
N THR A 16 -18.12 10.17 6.98
CA THR A 16 -17.40 8.90 7.18
C THR A 16 -18.21 7.67 6.78
N PHE A 17 -19.49 7.61 7.13
CA PHE A 17 -20.34 6.46 6.84
C PHE A 17 -20.67 6.31 5.35
N GLU A 18 -20.99 7.41 4.68
CA GLU A 18 -21.30 7.41 3.23
C GLU A 18 -20.04 7.11 2.43
N ARG A 19 -18.92 7.72 2.80
CA ARG A 19 -17.62 7.48 2.18
C ARG A 19 -17.19 6.01 2.23
N LEU A 20 -17.47 5.31 3.34
CA LEU A 20 -17.14 3.89 3.48
C LEU A 20 -17.97 2.98 2.57
N ARG A 21 -19.17 3.42 2.18
CA ARG A 21 -20.11 2.64 1.37
C ARG A 21 -20.03 2.99 -0.11
N SER A 22 -19.54 4.18 -0.46
CA SER A 22 -19.40 4.63 -1.84
C SER A 22 -18.09 4.20 -2.47
N SER A 23 -18.14 3.68 -3.70
CA SER A 23 -16.95 3.34 -4.49
C SER A 23 -17.16 3.63 -5.98
N LEU A 24 -16.07 3.86 -6.71
CA LEU A 24 -16.12 3.83 -8.18
C LEU A 24 -16.24 2.38 -8.67
N PHE A 25 -17.33 2.11 -9.37
CA PHE A 25 -17.65 0.81 -9.93
C PHE A 25 -17.59 0.88 -11.46
N ASP A 26 -16.95 -0.12 -12.08
CA ASP A 26 -16.89 -0.26 -13.52
C ASP A 26 -18.25 -0.72 -14.04
N ASN A 27 -18.91 0.08 -14.88
CA ASN A 27 -20.19 -0.29 -15.45
C ASN A 27 -19.97 -1.31 -16.59
N ASN A 28 -19.84 -2.59 -16.25
CA ASN A 28 -19.80 -3.67 -17.24
C ASN A 28 -21.23 -4.06 -17.66
N GLY A 29 -21.93 -3.16 -18.32
CA GLY A 29 -23.24 -3.46 -18.93
C GLY A 29 -23.06 -3.94 -20.39
N ASP A 30 -23.39 -5.21 -20.62
CA ASP A 30 -23.79 -5.89 -21.86
C ASP A 30 -23.08 -5.64 -23.20
N VAL A 31 -22.49 -6.72 -23.74
CA VAL A 31 -22.65 -7.42 -25.05
C VAL A 31 -23.14 -6.65 -26.31
N CYS A 32 -23.21 -5.33 -26.35
CA CYS A 32 -23.53 -4.57 -27.55
C CYS A 32 -22.58 -3.39 -27.72
N GLY A 33 -21.36 -3.68 -28.19
CA GLY A 33 -20.63 -2.91 -29.20
C GLY A 33 -20.52 -1.38 -29.07
N THR A 34 -20.62 -0.78 -27.89
CA THR A 34 -20.37 0.65 -27.72
C THR A 34 -19.48 0.89 -26.51
N ASP A 35 -18.34 1.53 -26.75
CA ASP A 35 -17.19 1.75 -25.86
C ASP A 35 -17.45 2.67 -24.65
N ASN A 36 -18.62 2.60 -24.02
CA ASN A 36 -18.92 3.35 -22.80
C ASN A 36 -18.42 2.60 -21.54
N LYS A 37 -17.11 2.38 -21.45
CA LYS A 37 -16.41 1.92 -20.24
C LYS A 37 -16.28 3.06 -19.21
N GLY A 38 -17.41 3.54 -18.70
CA GLY A 38 -17.45 4.56 -17.66
C GLY A 38 -17.42 3.96 -16.26
N LYS A 39 -16.62 4.55 -15.35
CA LYS A 39 -16.76 4.30 -13.91
C LYS A 39 -17.81 5.22 -13.33
N ARG A 40 -18.66 4.69 -12.45
CA ARG A 40 -19.71 5.45 -11.76
C ARG A 40 -19.60 5.26 -10.26
N VAL A 41 -19.95 6.29 -9.50
CA VAL A 41 -20.04 6.20 -8.03
C VAL A 41 -21.29 5.37 -7.67
N ILE A 42 -21.10 4.28 -6.94
CA ILE A 42 -22.20 3.42 -6.45
C ILE A 42 -22.02 3.17 -4.95
N ASP A 43 -23.13 3.11 -4.22
CA ASP A 43 -23.17 2.54 -2.88
C ASP A 43 -23.08 1.01 -2.96
N VAL A 44 -21.97 0.44 -2.50
CA VAL A 44 -21.64 -0.99 -2.54
C VAL A 44 -22.71 -1.84 -1.85
N THR A 45 -23.44 -1.29 -0.88
CA THR A 45 -24.53 -2.01 -0.19
C THR A 45 -25.76 -2.22 -1.06
N LYS A 46 -25.94 -1.41 -2.10
CA LYS A 46 -27.06 -1.49 -3.05
C LYS A 46 -26.77 -2.43 -4.23
N LEU A 47 -25.53 -2.92 -4.35
CA LEU A 47 -25.16 -3.90 -5.38
C LEU A 47 -25.83 -5.25 -5.14
N GLY A 48 -26.13 -5.95 -6.23
CA GLY A 48 -26.58 -7.34 -6.16
C GLY A 48 -25.52 -8.24 -5.52
N ALA A 49 -25.93 -9.39 -4.97
CA ALA A 49 -25.00 -10.29 -4.28
C ALA A 49 -23.81 -10.74 -5.16
N GLN A 50 -24.08 -11.03 -6.44
CA GLN A 50 -23.06 -11.43 -7.41
C GLN A 50 -22.13 -10.27 -7.80
N GLU A 51 -22.69 -9.10 -8.11
CA GLU A 51 -21.93 -7.90 -8.46
C GLU A 51 -20.99 -7.47 -7.32
N ARG A 52 -21.52 -7.50 -6.08
CA ARG A 52 -20.75 -7.22 -4.87
C ARG A 52 -19.62 -8.22 -4.66
N HIS A 53 -19.87 -9.50 -4.91
CA HIS A 53 -18.85 -10.55 -4.80
C HIS A 53 -17.71 -10.31 -5.80
N LEU A 54 -18.04 -10.12 -7.08
CA LEU A 54 -17.06 -9.82 -8.14
C LEU A 54 -16.28 -8.53 -7.86
N PHE A 55 -16.94 -7.51 -7.31
CA PHE A 55 -16.28 -6.28 -6.90
C PHE A 55 -15.24 -6.49 -5.80
N ILE A 56 -15.62 -7.24 -4.76
CA ILE A 56 -14.72 -7.58 -3.66
C ILE A 56 -13.53 -8.42 -4.16
N GLU A 57 -13.76 -9.41 -5.02
CA GLU A 57 -12.68 -10.21 -5.60
C GLU A 57 -11.69 -9.36 -6.42
N LYS A 58 -12.19 -8.43 -7.23
CA LYS A 58 -11.34 -7.50 -7.99
C LYS A 58 -10.49 -6.60 -7.08
N LEU A 59 -11.06 -6.14 -5.97
CA LEU A 59 -10.32 -5.35 -4.98
C LEU A 59 -9.22 -6.18 -4.32
N ILE A 60 -9.55 -7.38 -3.82
CA ILE A 60 -8.60 -8.25 -3.11
C ILE A 60 -7.44 -8.66 -4.02
N LYS A 61 -7.70 -8.95 -5.30
CA LYS A 61 -6.66 -9.33 -6.28
C LYS A 61 -5.56 -8.27 -6.46
N HIS A 62 -5.88 -6.99 -6.29
CA HIS A 62 -4.90 -5.90 -6.41
C HIS A 62 -4.24 -5.54 -5.07
N ILE A 63 -4.83 -5.94 -3.94
CA ILE A 63 -4.39 -5.57 -2.59
C ILE A 63 -3.14 -6.34 -2.16
N GLU A 64 -2.93 -7.58 -2.62
CA GLU A 64 -1.72 -8.35 -2.27
C GLU A 64 -0.41 -7.61 -2.64
N HIS A 65 -0.41 -6.87 -3.74
CA HIS A 65 0.74 -6.06 -4.17
C HIS A 65 0.97 -4.79 -3.31
N ASP A 66 -0.03 -4.31 -2.58
CA ASP A 66 -0.01 -2.96 -1.98
C ASP A 66 -0.34 -2.94 -0.47
N ASN A 67 -0.37 -4.11 0.18
CA ASN A 67 -0.59 -4.25 1.63
C ASN A 67 0.33 -3.35 2.46
N LEU A 68 1.58 -3.19 2.03
CA LEU A 68 2.56 -2.36 2.71
C LEU A 68 2.18 -0.86 2.65
N HIS A 69 1.62 -0.37 1.54
CA HIS A 69 1.14 1.01 1.44
C HIS A 69 -0.11 1.25 2.28
N LEU A 70 -1.03 0.27 2.29
CA LEU A 70 -2.20 0.29 3.17
C LEU A 70 -1.77 0.42 4.64
N LEU A 71 -0.87 -0.46 5.10
CA LEU A 71 -0.37 -0.47 6.48
C LEU A 71 0.38 0.82 6.81
N ARG A 72 1.17 1.37 5.89
CA ARG A 72 1.83 2.68 6.06
C ARG A 72 0.83 3.82 6.23
N LYS A 73 -0.22 3.88 5.40
CA LYS A 73 -1.28 4.90 5.53
C LYS A 73 -2.02 4.79 6.86
N ILE A 74 -2.32 3.57 7.31
CA ILE A 74 -2.94 3.34 8.62
C ILE A 74 -2.01 3.84 9.73
N LYS A 75 -0.73 3.46 9.70
CA LYS A 75 0.27 3.93 10.66
C LYS A 75 0.35 5.45 10.71
N ASN A 76 0.48 6.12 9.57
CA ASN A 76 0.55 7.59 9.50
C ASN A 76 -0.70 8.26 10.11
N ARG A 77 -1.90 7.69 9.89
CA ARG A 77 -3.14 8.23 10.48
C ARG A 77 -3.18 8.11 11.99
N ILE A 78 -2.63 7.02 12.54
CA ILE A 78 -2.54 6.77 13.99
C ILE A 78 -1.49 7.70 14.61
N ASP A 79 -0.34 7.85 13.95
CA ASP A 79 0.74 8.73 14.38
C ASP A 79 0.28 10.21 14.41
N ASN A 80 -0.49 10.65 13.40
CA ASN A 80 -1.04 12.00 13.33
C ASN A 80 -1.99 12.37 14.49
N VAL A 81 -2.64 11.39 15.10
CA VAL A 81 -3.54 11.60 16.24
C VAL A 81 -2.86 11.31 17.59
N GLY A 82 -1.55 11.02 17.59
CA GLY A 82 -0.77 10.80 18.81
C GLY A 82 -1.14 9.53 19.59
N VAL A 83 -1.81 8.57 18.95
CA VAL A 83 -2.20 7.32 19.59
C VAL A 83 -0.96 6.43 19.73
N LYS A 84 -0.58 6.10 20.97
CA LYS A 84 0.52 5.17 21.24
C LYS A 84 0.07 3.74 20.93
N LEU A 85 0.63 3.15 19.88
CA LEU A 85 0.42 1.75 19.56
C LEU A 85 1.07 0.85 20.63
N PRO A 86 0.43 -0.28 20.98
CA PRO A 86 1.06 -1.26 21.85
C PRO A 86 2.30 -1.85 21.18
N THR A 87 3.37 -2.04 21.95
CA THR A 87 4.58 -2.69 21.46
C THR A 87 4.30 -4.18 21.24
N VAL A 88 4.53 -4.66 20.02
CA VAL A 88 4.46 -6.09 19.69
C VAL A 88 5.87 -6.66 19.79
N GLU A 89 6.04 -7.73 20.59
CA GLU A 89 7.28 -8.48 20.65
C GLU A 89 7.23 -9.63 19.64
N VAL A 90 8.16 -9.64 18.68
CA VAL A 90 8.30 -10.75 17.73
C VAL A 90 9.53 -11.55 18.12
N ARG A 91 9.30 -12.80 18.54
CA ARG A 91 10.35 -13.73 18.95
C ARG A 91 10.59 -14.78 17.87
N TYR A 92 11.83 -14.94 17.45
CA TYR A 92 12.24 -15.99 16.52
C TYR A 92 12.98 -17.10 17.28
N LYS A 93 12.73 -18.35 16.88
CA LYS A 93 13.48 -19.51 17.37
C LYS A 93 14.34 -20.03 16.21
N ASN A 94 15.63 -20.26 16.47
CA ASN A 94 16.59 -20.77 15.47
C ASN A 94 16.72 -19.86 14.24
N LEU A 95 16.81 -18.53 14.42
CA LEU A 95 17.09 -17.61 13.32
C LEU A 95 18.51 -17.84 12.79
N VAL A 96 18.64 -18.23 11.53
CA VAL A 96 19.92 -18.33 10.82
C VAL A 96 20.01 -17.14 9.87
N VAL A 97 21.02 -16.29 10.06
CA VAL A 97 21.30 -15.15 9.18
C VAL A 97 22.55 -15.50 8.39
N GLU A 98 22.40 -15.66 7.08
CA GLU A 98 23.50 -15.89 6.15
C GLU A 98 23.78 -14.59 5.39
N ALA A 99 25.05 -14.23 5.27
CA ALA A 99 25.49 -13.05 4.54
C ALA A 99 26.59 -13.46 3.56
N GLU A 100 26.29 -13.34 2.27
CA GLU A 100 27.29 -13.53 1.22
C GLU A 100 28.17 -12.28 1.17
N CYS A 101 29.45 -12.43 1.51
CA CYS A 101 30.45 -11.38 1.42
C CYS A 101 31.44 -11.70 0.30
N GLU A 102 31.49 -10.88 -0.76
CA GLU A 102 32.55 -10.97 -1.76
C GLU A 102 33.87 -10.42 -1.17
N VAL A 103 34.89 -11.28 -1.10
CA VAL A 103 36.23 -10.88 -0.65
C VAL A 103 36.97 -10.20 -1.81
N VAL A 104 36.92 -8.86 -1.84
CA VAL A 104 37.73 -8.06 -2.76
C VAL A 104 39.19 -8.06 -2.30
N HIS A 105 40.06 -8.74 -3.03
CA HIS A 105 41.50 -8.71 -2.78
C HIS A 105 42.06 -7.34 -3.16
N GLY A 106 42.60 -6.59 -2.19
CA GLY A 106 43.35 -5.35 -2.43
C GLY A 106 42.68 -4.06 -1.98
N LYS A 107 41.41 -4.08 -1.51
CA LYS A 107 40.83 -2.94 -0.79
C LYS A 107 40.33 -3.42 0.58
N PRO A 108 40.81 -2.84 1.70
CA PRO A 108 40.34 -3.26 3.02
C PRO A 108 38.83 -3.02 3.09
N LEU A 109 38.08 -4.02 3.56
CA LEU A 109 36.66 -3.86 3.88
C LEU A 109 36.48 -2.59 4.71
N PRO A 110 35.50 -1.73 4.39
CA PRO A 110 35.21 -0.52 5.17
C PRO A 110 34.63 -0.94 6.51
N THR A 111 35.50 -1.33 7.44
CA THR A 111 35.18 -1.46 8.85
C THR A 111 35.11 -0.06 9.44
N LEU A 112 34.29 0.15 10.48
CA LEU A 112 34.19 1.44 11.18
C LEU A 112 35.58 2.01 11.54
N TRP A 113 36.53 1.13 11.90
CA TRP A 113 37.92 1.49 12.19
C TRP A 113 38.72 1.93 10.96
N ASN A 114 38.57 1.23 9.82
CA ASN A 114 39.24 1.57 8.57
C ASN A 114 38.71 2.88 7.98
N SER A 115 37.40 3.13 8.09
CA SER A 115 36.79 4.40 7.68
C SER A 115 37.27 5.57 8.54
N LEU A 116 37.40 5.38 9.86
CA LEU A 116 37.94 6.41 10.76
C LEU A 116 39.41 6.73 10.42
N LYS A 117 40.22 5.69 10.18
CA LYS A 117 41.63 5.85 9.77
C LYS A 117 41.76 6.54 8.42
N SER A 118 40.93 6.20 7.42
CA SER A 118 40.99 6.83 6.10
C SER A 118 40.63 8.31 6.12
N VAL A 119 39.77 8.74 7.05
CA VAL A 119 39.43 10.16 7.23
C VAL A 119 40.56 10.91 7.94
N LEU A 120 41.22 10.27 8.91
CA LEU A 120 42.36 10.86 9.63
C LEU A 120 43.66 10.90 8.81
N SER A 121 43.88 9.93 7.91
CA SER A 121 45.04 9.91 7.01
C SER A 121 44.85 10.77 5.75
N GLY A 122 43.69 11.43 5.62
CA GLY A 122 43.35 12.34 4.52
C GLY A 122 43.61 13.82 4.82
N VAL A 123 44.37 14.13 5.87
CA VAL A 123 44.95 15.45 6.17
C VAL A 123 46.48 15.36 6.02
#